data_AF-A0A0N4X4M0-F1
#
_entry.id   AF-A0A0N4X4M0-F1
#
_cell.length_a   1.000
_cell.length_b   1.000
_cell.length_c   1.000
_cell.angle_alpha   90.00
_cell.angle_beta   90.00
_cell.angle_gamma   90.00
#
_symmetry.space_group_name_H-M   'P 1'
#
loop_
_entity.id
_entity.type
_entity.pdbx_description
1 polymer ?
#
loop_
_entity_poly.entity_id
_entity_poly.type
_entity_poly.pdbx_seq_one_letter_code
_entity_poly.pdbx_strand_id
1 'polypeptide(L)'
;MFGIKKLAYQFGRAVGYTDPTALPQQVQARCQDCEGYREALVEACEAMLQIMQGNPAFTPPVNSAQHCECPKGTAPSEMFDKSLESVKGFWHDEEYEDLKRTLLRSKEDLELAQEELKKGENMFRKRTVKKANEKYEADLRALESFLTGTIPGQKIEHLKEIEAMMSEIQSYHEWVSSYCSPLASYKVTQPPNL
;
A
#
# COMPACT_ATOMS: atom_id res chain seq x y z
N MET A 1 18.43 -1.59 29.69
CA MET A 1 19.13 -2.88 29.83
C MET A 1 18.19 -3.99 29.34
N PHE A 2 18.08 -4.13 28.01
CA PHE A 2 17.37 -5.24 27.35
C PHE A 2 18.39 -6.36 27.16
N GLY A 3 18.12 -7.62 27.52
CA GLY A 3 19.18 -8.62 27.35
C GLY A 3 18.84 -10.10 27.46
N ILE A 4 18.17 -10.57 28.51
CA ILE A 4 18.14 -12.04 28.75
C ILE A 4 16.72 -12.58 28.85
N LYS A 5 15.80 -11.84 29.48
CA LYS A 5 14.41 -12.26 29.66
C LYS A 5 13.60 -12.30 28.35
N LYS A 6 13.81 -11.32 27.46
CA LYS A 6 13.17 -11.27 26.13
C LYS A 6 13.65 -12.43 25.25
N LEU A 7 14.94 -12.74 25.30
CA LEU A 7 15.54 -13.91 24.64
C LEU A 7 14.95 -15.22 25.17
N ALA A 8 14.87 -15.39 26.50
CA ALA A 8 14.28 -16.59 27.10
C ALA A 8 12.78 -16.79 26.76
N TYR A 9 12.02 -15.70 26.63
CA TYR A 9 10.63 -15.76 26.16
C TYR A 9 10.53 -16.15 24.68
N GLN A 10 11.38 -15.59 23.82
CA GLN A 10 11.43 -15.96 22.40
C GLN A 10 11.82 -17.43 22.19
N PHE A 11 12.73 -17.97 23.02
CA PHE A 11 13.03 -19.40 23.03
C PHE A 11 11.84 -20.26 23.50
N GLY A 12 11.12 -19.84 24.56
CA GLY A 12 9.91 -20.54 25.03
C GLY A 12 8.78 -20.57 23.99
N ARG A 13 8.63 -19.49 23.20
CA ARG A 13 7.68 -19.39 22.08
C ARG A 13 7.96 -20.37 20.94
N ALA A 14 9.23 -20.66 20.65
CA ALA A 14 9.60 -21.61 19.58
C ALA A 14 9.15 -23.05 19.87
N VAL A 15 8.82 -23.37 21.13
CA VAL A 15 8.44 -24.71 21.59
C VAL A 15 6.94 -24.87 21.85
N GLY A 16 6.17 -23.76 21.87
CA GLY A 16 4.72 -23.75 22.07
C GLY A 16 4.03 -22.90 21.01
N TYR A 17 3.34 -23.54 20.08
CA TYR A 17 2.71 -22.93 18.90
C TYR A 17 1.57 -21.99 19.29
N THR A 18 1.90 -20.72 19.55
CA THR A 18 0.93 -19.61 19.57
C THR A 18 1.55 -18.55 18.69
N ASP A 19 0.91 -18.20 17.56
CA ASP A 19 1.44 -17.22 16.61
C ASP A 19 1.29 -15.80 17.17
N PRO A 20 2.38 -15.14 17.56
CA PRO A 20 2.29 -13.87 18.27
C PRO A 20 2.15 -12.70 17.31
N THR A 21 2.32 -12.98 16.01
CA THR A 21 2.02 -12.04 14.93
C THR A 21 0.53 -11.98 14.60
N ALA A 22 -0.28 -12.95 15.08
CA ALA A 22 -1.71 -12.97 14.84
C ALA A 22 -2.42 -11.83 15.60
N LEU A 23 -3.01 -10.89 14.87
CA LEU A 23 -3.86 -9.85 15.44
C LEU A 23 -5.18 -10.44 15.98
N PRO A 24 -5.90 -9.73 16.86
CA PRO A 24 -7.25 -10.13 17.26
C PRO A 24 -8.15 -10.34 16.04
N GLN A 25 -8.96 -11.40 16.05
CA GLN A 25 -9.89 -11.72 14.95
C GLN A 25 -10.76 -10.52 14.52
N GLN A 26 -11.16 -9.68 15.48
CA GLN A 26 -11.98 -8.48 15.22
C GLN A 26 -11.32 -7.47 14.29
N VAL A 27 -9.99 -7.30 14.37
CA VAL A 27 -9.23 -6.32 13.57
C VAL A 27 -8.51 -6.98 12.40
N GLN A 28 -8.22 -8.28 12.52
CA GLN A 28 -7.52 -9.05 11.49
C GLN A 28 -8.22 -9.00 10.13
N ALA A 29 -9.55 -9.17 10.09
CA ALA A 29 -10.30 -9.09 8.83
C ALA A 29 -10.16 -7.71 8.16
N ARG A 30 -10.20 -6.63 8.95
CA ARG A 30 -10.07 -5.26 8.42
C ARG A 30 -8.65 -4.93 7.97
N CYS A 31 -7.64 -5.46 8.66
CA CYS A 31 -6.25 -5.39 8.19
C CYS A 31 -6.08 -6.11 6.85
N GLN A 32 -6.68 -7.30 6.69
CA GLN A 32 -6.66 -8.04 5.43
C GLN A 32 -7.37 -7.27 4.31
N ASP A 33 -8.53 -6.68 4.59
CA ASP A 33 -9.23 -5.84 3.62
C ASP A 33 -8.40 -4.60 3.22
N CYS A 34 -7.66 -4.02 4.16
CA CYS A 34 -6.76 -2.89 3.91
C CYS A 34 -5.53 -3.31 3.07
N GLU A 35 -4.97 -4.48 3.35
CA GLU A 35 -3.85 -5.05 2.60
C GLU A 35 -4.25 -5.41 1.17
N GLY A 36 -5.38 -6.11 1.00
CA GLY A 36 -5.91 -6.43 -0.32
C GLY A 36 -6.28 -5.18 -1.12
N TYR A 37 -6.78 -4.13 -0.45
CA TYR A 37 -6.99 -2.83 -1.09
C TYR A 37 -5.69 -2.21 -1.60
N ARG A 38 -4.62 -2.24 -0.79
CA ARG A 38 -3.31 -1.73 -1.18
C ARG A 38 -2.73 -2.52 -2.35
N GLU A 39 -2.85 -3.84 -2.34
CA GLU A 39 -2.42 -4.70 -3.45
C GLU A 39 -3.18 -4.35 -4.74
N ALA A 40 -4.50 -4.19 -4.67
CA ALA A 40 -5.32 -3.82 -5.82
C ALA A 40 -4.96 -2.44 -6.38
N LEU A 41 -4.63 -1.45 -5.53
CA LEU A 41 -4.15 -0.14 -5.99
C LEU A 41 -2.82 -0.25 -6.74
N VAL A 42 -1.88 -1.01 -6.20
CA VAL A 42 -0.57 -1.23 -6.82
C VAL A 42 -0.76 -1.87 -8.19
N GLU A 43 -1.55 -2.94 -8.27
CA GLU A 43 -1.84 -3.66 -9.51
C GLU A 43 -2.52 -2.75 -10.55
N ALA A 44 -3.53 -1.96 -10.14
CA ALA A 44 -4.24 -1.05 -11.03
C ALA A 44 -3.29 -0.03 -11.67
N CYS A 45 -2.39 0.53 -10.88
CA CYS A 45 -1.46 1.54 -11.37
C CYS A 45 -0.30 0.93 -12.18
N GLU A 46 0.18 -0.27 -11.83
CA GLU A 46 1.12 -1.01 -12.68
C GLU A 46 0.52 -1.30 -14.07
N ALA A 47 -0.75 -1.69 -14.12
CA ALA A 47 -1.45 -1.87 -15.38
C ALA A 47 -1.56 -0.57 -16.19
N MET A 48 -1.85 0.56 -15.55
CA MET A 48 -1.87 1.87 -16.21
C MET A 48 -0.50 2.24 -16.80
N LEU A 49 0.58 2.03 -16.04
CA LEU A 49 1.94 2.26 -16.50
C LEU A 49 2.31 1.38 -17.71
N GLN A 50 1.89 0.12 -17.70
CA GLN A 50 2.08 -0.78 -18.84
C GLN A 50 1.33 -0.30 -20.10
N ILE A 51 0.08 0.15 -19.95
CA ILE A 51 -0.72 0.71 -21.04
C ILE A 51 -0.02 1.94 -21.63
N MET A 52 0.48 2.82 -20.78
CA MET A 52 1.12 4.06 -21.19
C MET A 52 2.45 3.85 -21.94
N GLN A 53 3.22 2.82 -21.60
CA GLN A 53 4.53 2.62 -22.21
C GLN A 53 4.55 1.73 -23.45
N GLY A 54 3.45 1.02 -23.76
CA GLY A 54 3.25 0.26 -25.00
C GLY A 54 4.21 -0.92 -25.25
N ASN A 55 5.37 -0.97 -24.60
CA ASN A 55 6.36 -2.04 -24.65
C ASN A 55 6.66 -2.54 -23.22
N PRO A 56 6.29 -3.79 -22.87
CA PRO A 56 6.50 -4.38 -21.55
C PRO A 56 7.96 -4.42 -21.10
N ALA A 57 8.92 -4.43 -22.04
CA ALA A 57 10.35 -4.49 -21.73
C ALA A 57 10.90 -3.16 -21.18
N PHE A 58 10.16 -2.06 -21.34
CA PHE A 58 10.56 -0.75 -20.85
C PHE A 58 9.77 -0.29 -19.62
N THR A 59 8.76 -1.09 -19.18
CA THR A 59 7.89 -0.79 -18.04
C THR A 59 8.76 -0.56 -16.80
N PRO A 60 8.88 0.69 -16.32
CA PRO A 60 9.66 0.94 -15.13
C PRO A 60 8.94 0.31 -13.94
N PRO A 61 9.66 -0.16 -12.92
CA PRO A 61 9.06 -0.32 -11.62
C PRO A 61 8.46 1.02 -11.19
N VAL A 62 7.35 0.99 -10.45
CA VAL A 62 6.57 2.14 -9.96
C VAL A 62 7.43 3.29 -9.37
N ASN A 63 8.68 3.00 -8.99
CA ASN A 63 9.64 3.90 -8.37
C ASN A 63 10.86 4.35 -9.23
N SER A 64 10.88 4.21 -10.56
CA SER A 64 12.03 4.72 -11.36
C SER A 64 11.68 5.87 -12.30
N ALA A 65 12.60 6.83 -12.42
CA ALA A 65 12.50 7.94 -13.36
C ALA A 65 12.61 7.44 -14.81
N GLN A 66 11.62 7.77 -15.65
CA GLN A 66 11.60 7.39 -17.06
C GLN A 66 12.51 8.30 -17.90
N HIS A 67 13.30 7.73 -18.80
CA HIS A 67 13.98 8.45 -19.88
C HIS A 67 13.51 7.91 -21.23
N CYS A 68 12.44 8.48 -21.76
CA CYS A 68 12.06 8.36 -23.18
C CYS A 68 12.33 9.72 -23.83
N GLU A 69 13.13 9.77 -24.91
CA GLU A 69 13.33 11.02 -25.66
C GLU A 69 12.08 11.35 -26.47
N CYS A 70 11.19 12.14 -25.87
CA CYS A 70 10.08 12.80 -26.53
C CYS A 70 10.29 14.32 -26.43
N PRO A 71 9.76 15.13 -27.36
CA PRO A 71 9.72 16.57 -27.18
C PRO A 71 9.07 16.92 -25.84
N LYS A 72 9.67 17.84 -25.07
CA LYS A 72 9.18 18.24 -23.74
C LYS A 72 7.69 18.60 -23.80
N GLY A 73 6.89 17.98 -22.93
CA GLY A 73 5.45 18.16 -22.81
C GLY A 73 4.59 17.34 -23.78
N THR A 74 5.19 16.45 -24.57
CA THR A 74 4.46 15.61 -25.54
C THR A 74 4.59 14.11 -25.26
N ALA A 75 5.51 13.73 -24.37
CA ALA A 75 5.61 12.35 -23.93
C ALA A 75 4.37 12.02 -23.09
N PRO A 76 3.63 10.95 -23.38
CA PRO A 76 2.57 10.48 -22.49
C PRO A 76 3.09 10.37 -21.05
N SER A 77 4.28 9.81 -20.87
CA SER A 77 4.99 9.75 -19.59
C SER A 77 5.09 11.10 -18.86
N GLU A 78 5.46 12.19 -19.53
CA GLU A 78 5.62 13.52 -18.93
C GLU A 78 4.27 14.17 -18.57
N MET A 79 3.19 13.83 -19.29
CA MET A 79 1.84 14.31 -18.96
C MET A 79 1.29 13.59 -17.71
N PHE A 80 1.60 12.31 -17.57
CA PHE A 80 1.13 11.47 -16.48
C PHE A 80 2.05 11.51 -15.25
N ASP A 81 3.30 11.97 -15.37
CA ASP A 81 4.25 12.07 -14.26
C ASP A 81 3.68 12.84 -13.06
N LYS A 82 2.94 13.93 -13.30
CA LYS A 82 2.30 14.71 -12.23
C LYS A 82 1.20 13.93 -11.52
N SER A 83 0.40 13.19 -12.27
CA SER A 83 -0.66 12.33 -11.74
C SER A 83 -0.06 11.13 -10.99
N LEU A 84 1.05 10.56 -11.47
CA LEU A 84 1.77 9.50 -10.79
C LEU A 84 2.45 9.98 -9.50
N GLU A 85 2.97 11.21 -9.51
CA GLU A 85 3.60 11.84 -8.34
C GLU A 85 2.58 12.20 -7.26
N SER A 86 1.36 12.61 -7.63
CA SER A 86 0.26 12.82 -6.67
C SER A 86 -0.18 11.50 -6.04
N VAL A 87 -0.31 10.43 -6.83
CA VAL A 87 -0.71 9.14 -6.28
C VAL A 87 0.42 8.61 -5.39
N LYS A 88 1.72 8.73 -5.76
CA LYS A 88 2.90 8.18 -5.02
C LYS A 88 2.92 8.40 -3.51
N GLY A 89 2.45 9.55 -3.04
CA GLY A 89 2.35 9.85 -1.60
C GLY A 89 1.43 8.90 -0.82
N PHE A 90 0.49 8.23 -1.51
CA PHE A 90 -0.54 7.37 -0.93
C PHE A 90 -0.20 5.86 -0.94
N TRP A 91 0.87 5.43 -1.62
CA TRP A 91 1.21 4.01 -1.83
C TRP A 91 1.99 3.41 -0.65
N HIS A 92 2.58 4.29 0.14
CA HIS A 92 3.24 3.98 1.40
C HIS A 92 2.47 4.73 2.48
N ASP A 93 1.32 4.17 2.86
CA ASP A 93 0.67 4.60 4.08
C ASP A 93 1.52 4.09 5.26
N GLU A 94 2.64 4.78 5.50
CA GLU A 94 3.58 4.51 6.58
C GLU A 94 2.83 4.51 7.92
N GLU A 95 1.75 5.28 8.02
CA GLU A 95 0.87 5.35 9.17
C GLU A 95 0.19 4.00 9.47
N TYR A 96 -0.36 3.30 8.47
CA TYR A 96 -0.95 1.96 8.67
C TYR A 96 0.10 0.96 9.17
N GLU A 97 1.26 0.92 8.51
CA GLU A 97 2.34 -0.01 8.85
C GLU A 97 2.91 0.30 10.25
N ASP A 98 3.05 1.57 10.61
CA ASP A 98 3.50 1.98 11.94
C ASP A 98 2.49 1.67 13.03
N LEU A 99 1.20 1.89 12.80
CA LEU A 99 0.13 1.52 13.71
C LEU A 99 0.10 -0.01 13.92
N LYS A 100 0.18 -0.79 12.84
CA LYS A 100 0.24 -2.26 12.90
C LYS A 100 1.47 -2.74 13.65
N ARG A 101 2.66 -2.20 13.34
CA ARG A 101 3.91 -2.53 14.05
C ARG A 101 3.83 -2.18 15.54
N THR A 102 3.25 -1.03 15.87
CA THR A 102 3.10 -0.57 17.25
C THR A 102 2.18 -1.48 18.05
N LEU A 103 1.04 -1.88 17.48
CA LEU A 103 0.11 -2.83 18.08
C LEU A 103 0.75 -4.21 18.34
N LEU A 104 1.51 -4.73 17.37
CA LEU A 104 2.22 -6.00 17.54
C LEU A 104 3.27 -5.94 18.66
N ARG A 105 3.98 -4.81 18.79
CA ARG A 105 4.92 -4.61 19.90
C ARG A 105 4.22 -4.54 21.25
N SER A 106 3.12 -3.79 21.37
CA SER A 106 2.39 -3.72 22.64
C SER A 106 1.72 -5.03 23.02
N LYS A 107 1.32 -5.85 22.04
CA LYS A 107 0.89 -7.23 22.26
C LYS A 107 2.01 -8.10 22.84
N GLU A 108 3.20 -8.07 22.23
CA GLU A 108 4.37 -8.82 22.74
C GLU A 108 4.70 -8.43 24.20
N ASP A 109 4.66 -7.13 24.51
CA ASP A 109 4.91 -6.62 25.86
C ASP A 109 3.83 -7.07 26.86
N LEU A 110 2.56 -7.12 26.46
CA LEU A 110 1.46 -7.64 27.28
C LEU A 110 1.63 -9.13 27.59
N GLU A 111 1.93 -9.95 26.59
CA GLU A 111 2.16 -11.38 26.78
C GLU A 111 3.36 -11.65 27.71
N LEU A 112 4.46 -10.90 27.53
CA LEU A 112 5.63 -10.93 28.41
C LEU A 112 5.26 -10.60 29.86
N ALA A 113 4.49 -9.54 30.07
CA ALA A 113 4.05 -9.15 31.40
C ALA A 113 3.15 -10.22 32.05
N GLN A 114 2.26 -10.85 31.27
CA GLN A 114 1.40 -11.93 31.73
C GLN A 114 2.21 -13.17 32.13
N GLU A 115 3.21 -13.56 31.33
CA GLU A 115 4.13 -14.66 31.67
C GLU A 115 4.94 -14.38 32.95
N GLU A 116 5.42 -13.15 33.15
CA GLU A 116 6.06 -12.78 34.41
C GLU A 116 5.11 -12.85 35.61
N LEU A 117 3.84 -12.51 35.43
CA LEU A 117 2.81 -12.64 36.47
C LEU A 117 2.55 -14.12 36.83
N LYS A 118 2.46 -15.00 35.82
CA LYS A 118 2.30 -16.46 36.02
C LYS A 118 3.47 -17.07 36.81
N LYS A 119 4.69 -16.56 36.62
CA LYS A 119 5.90 -16.99 37.34
C LYS A 119 5.96 -16.53 38.80
N GLY A 120 4.96 -15.79 39.28
CA GLY A 120 4.85 -15.38 40.68
C GLY A 120 4.02 -14.11 40.81
N GLU A 121 2.93 -14.21 41.54
CA GLU A 121 1.97 -13.12 41.66
C GLU A 121 2.42 -12.11 42.71
N ASN A 122 2.56 -10.83 42.31
CA ASN A 122 2.77 -9.74 43.26
C ASN A 122 2.14 -8.43 42.74
N MET A 123 1.97 -7.46 43.64
CA MET A 123 1.28 -6.20 43.33
C MET A 123 1.99 -5.40 42.22
N PHE A 124 3.33 -5.48 42.15
CA PHE A 124 4.10 -4.82 41.10
C PHE A 124 3.82 -5.42 39.72
N ARG A 125 3.88 -6.75 39.58
CA ARG A 125 3.59 -7.47 38.33
C ARG A 125 2.14 -7.26 37.87
N LYS A 126 1.17 -7.22 38.79
CA LYS A 126 -0.23 -6.85 38.48
C LYS A 126 -0.32 -5.45 37.86
N ARG A 127 0.40 -4.47 38.42
CA ARG A 127 0.45 -3.10 37.86
C ARG A 127 1.12 -3.08 36.49
N THR A 128 2.17 -3.86 36.28
CA THR A 128 2.84 -3.98 34.96
C THR A 128 1.91 -4.55 33.90
N VAL A 129 1.21 -5.64 34.19
CA VAL A 129 0.21 -6.23 33.28
C VAL A 129 -0.89 -5.22 32.99
N LYS A 130 -1.42 -4.52 34.00
CA LYS A 130 -2.46 -3.50 33.80
C LYS A 130 -2.00 -2.40 32.84
N LYS A 131 -0.78 -1.87 33.02
CA LYS A 131 -0.22 -0.84 32.14
C LYS A 131 0.02 -1.35 30.71
N ALA A 132 0.55 -2.58 30.57
CA ALA A 132 0.75 -3.18 29.26
C ALA A 132 -0.60 -3.39 28.53
N ASN A 133 -1.63 -3.78 29.27
CA ASN A 133 -2.98 -3.94 28.72
C ASN A 133 -3.59 -2.60 28.31
N GLU A 134 -3.50 -1.57 29.15
CA GLU A 134 -3.96 -0.21 28.80
C GLU A 134 -3.28 0.33 27.54
N LYS A 135 -1.97 0.08 27.39
CA LYS A 135 -1.22 0.45 26.18
C LYS A 135 -1.70 -0.34 24.95
N TYR A 136 -1.84 -1.65 25.07
CA TYR A 136 -2.33 -2.50 24.00
C TYR A 136 -3.73 -2.07 23.52
N GLU A 137 -4.65 -1.81 24.43
CA GLU A 137 -6.01 -1.32 24.13
C GLU A 137 -6.02 0.09 23.51
N ALA A 138 -5.05 0.95 23.86
CA ALA A 138 -4.91 2.25 23.22
C ALA A 138 -4.40 2.12 21.78
N ASP A 139 -3.36 1.30 21.57
CA ASP A 139 -2.78 1.06 20.24
C ASP A 139 -3.80 0.33 19.33
N LEU A 140 -4.62 -0.57 19.89
CA LEU A 140 -5.69 -1.27 19.17
C LEU A 140 -6.75 -0.29 18.67
N ARG A 141 -7.22 0.60 19.54
CA ARG A 141 -8.21 1.63 19.17
C ARG A 141 -7.67 2.62 18.15
N ALA A 142 -6.38 2.95 18.21
CA ALA A 142 -5.75 3.81 17.21
C ALA A 142 -5.79 3.16 15.81
N LEU A 143 -5.40 1.88 15.71
CA LEU A 143 -5.47 1.14 14.45
C LEU A 143 -6.92 0.98 13.95
N GLU A 144 -7.87 0.66 14.83
CA GLU A 144 -9.29 0.57 14.45
C GLU A 144 -9.84 1.90 13.96
N SER A 145 -9.51 3.00 14.64
CA SER A 145 -9.92 4.35 14.24
C SER A 145 -9.37 4.71 12.86
N PHE A 146 -8.13 4.36 12.57
CA PHE A 146 -7.52 4.59 11.26
C PHE A 146 -8.24 3.77 10.17
N LEU A 147 -8.44 2.47 10.42
CA LEU A 147 -9.09 1.56 9.46
C LEU A 147 -10.55 1.92 9.18
N THR A 148 -11.26 2.51 10.15
CA THR A 148 -12.69 2.85 10.01
C THR A 148 -12.96 4.30 9.64
N GLY A 149 -12.07 5.21 10.02
CA GLY A 149 -12.21 6.64 9.75
C GLY A 149 -11.46 7.10 8.51
N THR A 150 -10.17 6.76 8.42
CA THR A 150 -9.27 7.30 7.40
C THR A 150 -9.36 6.54 6.08
N ILE A 151 -9.24 5.21 6.13
CA ILE A 151 -9.18 4.35 4.92
C ILE A 151 -10.40 4.52 4.00
N PRO A 152 -11.66 4.58 4.50
CA PRO A 152 -12.80 4.78 3.61
C PRO A 152 -12.76 6.12 2.86
N GLY A 153 -12.25 7.19 3.49
CA GLY A 153 -12.06 8.49 2.85
C GLY A 153 -11.00 8.42 1.76
N GLN A 154 -9.84 7.82 2.06
CA GLN A 154 -8.77 7.62 1.07
C GLN A 154 -9.24 6.76 -0.11
N LYS A 155 -10.04 5.71 0.12
CA LYS A 155 -10.65 4.89 -0.95
C LYS A 155 -11.43 5.72 -1.96
N ILE A 156 -12.18 6.71 -1.48
CA ILE A 156 -12.97 7.60 -2.34
C ILE A 156 -12.05 8.53 -3.14
N GLU A 157 -11.03 9.10 -2.51
CA GLU A 157 -10.10 10.00 -3.21
C GLU A 157 -9.25 9.25 -4.24
N HIS A 158 -8.73 8.06 -3.92
CA HIS A 158 -7.96 7.26 -4.87
C HIS A 158 -8.81 6.83 -6.06
N LEU A 159 -10.11 6.53 -5.85
CA LEU A 159 -11.02 6.23 -6.96
C LEU A 159 -11.15 7.42 -7.91
N LYS A 160 -11.31 8.64 -7.38
CA LYS A 160 -11.37 9.86 -8.20
C LYS A 160 -10.09 10.09 -9.00
N GLU A 161 -8.93 9.85 -8.39
CA GLU A 161 -7.64 9.97 -9.07
C GLU A 161 -7.49 8.93 -10.19
N ILE A 162 -7.89 7.69 -9.94
CA ILE A 162 -7.92 6.63 -10.96
C ILE A 162 -8.85 7.01 -12.12
N GLU A 163 -10.06 7.49 -11.82
CA GLU A 163 -11.02 7.95 -12.84
C GLU A 163 -10.46 9.12 -13.66
N ALA A 164 -9.75 10.05 -13.03
CA ALA A 164 -9.09 11.16 -13.71
C ALA A 164 -8.00 10.66 -14.66
N MET A 165 -7.11 9.77 -14.20
CA MET A 165 -6.08 9.17 -15.04
C MET A 165 -6.67 8.41 -16.23
N MET A 166 -7.71 7.61 -16.01
CA MET A 166 -8.41 6.88 -17.07
C MET A 166 -9.03 7.83 -18.10
N SER A 167 -9.61 8.95 -17.66
CA SER A 167 -10.20 9.97 -18.54
C SER A 167 -9.13 10.65 -19.41
N GLU A 168 -7.95 10.91 -18.85
CA GLU A 168 -6.81 11.46 -19.60
C GLU A 168 -6.28 10.46 -20.64
N ILE A 169 -6.10 9.19 -20.26
CA ILE A 169 -5.69 8.11 -21.17
C ILE A 169 -6.70 7.97 -22.32
N GLN A 170 -7.99 7.96 -22.01
CA GLN A 170 -9.05 7.88 -23.03
C GLN A 170 -9.00 9.08 -23.98
N SER A 171 -8.90 10.30 -23.45
CA SER A 171 -8.82 11.52 -24.24
C SER A 171 -7.62 11.51 -25.19
N TYR A 172 -6.46 11.02 -24.73
CA TYR A 172 -5.28 10.84 -25.57
C TYR A 172 -5.55 9.86 -26.72
N HIS A 173 -6.13 8.69 -26.44
CA HIS A 173 -6.42 7.70 -27.48
C HIS A 173 -7.46 8.18 -28.50
N GLU A 174 -8.49 8.89 -28.05
CA GLU A 174 -9.48 9.54 -28.93
C GLU A 174 -8.82 10.57 -29.84
N TRP A 175 -7.93 11.40 -29.28
CA TRP A 175 -7.15 12.36 -30.06
C TRP A 175 -6.25 11.67 -31.11
N VAL A 176 -5.47 10.67 -30.72
CA VAL A 176 -4.62 9.91 -31.65
C VAL A 176 -5.46 9.23 -32.75
N SER A 177 -6.59 8.62 -32.38
CA SER A 177 -7.51 8.00 -33.33
C SER A 177 -8.04 9.02 -34.35
N SER A 178 -8.41 10.22 -33.88
CA SER A 178 -8.87 11.30 -34.76
C SER A 178 -7.82 11.75 -35.77
N TYR A 179 -6.54 11.75 -35.39
CA TYR A 179 -5.42 12.11 -36.26
C TYR A 179 -5.07 10.99 -37.27
N CYS A 180 -5.14 9.73 -36.84
CA CYS A 180 -4.76 8.57 -37.65
C CYS A 180 -5.87 8.12 -38.63
N SER A 181 -7.15 8.29 -38.27
CA SER A 181 -8.28 7.83 -39.10
C SER A 181 -8.28 8.40 -40.54
N PRO A 182 -7.97 9.69 -40.76
CA PRO A 182 -7.81 10.25 -42.11
C PRO A 182 -6.63 9.65 -42.89
N LEU A 183 -5.53 9.32 -42.22
CA LEU A 183 -4.36 8.72 -42.86
C LEU A 183 -4.65 7.29 -43.34
N ALA A 184 -5.45 6.53 -42.60
CA ALA A 184 -5.86 5.17 -42.98
C ALA A 184 -6.76 5.14 -44.23
N SER A 185 -7.48 6.24 -44.51
CA SER A 185 -8.33 6.40 -45.70
C SER A 185 -7.62 7.11 -46.86
N TYR A 186 -6.38 7.56 -46.65
CA TYR A 186 -5.58 8.25 -47.66
C TYR A 186 -5.11 7.26 -48.74
N LYS A 187 -5.81 7.24 -49.89
CA LYS A 187 -5.36 6.50 -51.06
C LYS A 187 -4.19 7.25 -51.71
N VAL A 188 -2.98 6.72 -51.55
CA VAL A 188 -1.85 7.12 -52.39
C VAL A 188 -2.14 6.64 -53.81
N THR A 189 -2.37 7.55 -54.75
CA THR A 189 -2.35 7.20 -56.18
C THR A 189 -0.97 6.65 -56.51
N GLN A 190 -0.91 5.35 -56.81
CA GLN A 190 0.31 4.73 -57.32
C GLN A 190 0.76 5.49 -58.58
N PRO A 191 2.03 5.90 -58.65
CA PRO A 191 2.58 6.43 -59.90
C PRO A 191 2.39 5.39 -61.00
N PRO A 192 2.01 5.77 -62.23
CA PRO A 192 1.67 4.83 -63.31
C PRO A 192 2.82 3.94 -63.81
N ASN A 193 4.01 4.02 -63.19
CA ASN A 193 5.23 3.38 -63.64
C ASN A 193 5.87 2.46 -62.59
N LEU A 194 5.07 1.92 -61.66
CA LEU A 194 5.45 0.82 -60.76
C LEU A 194 4.54 -0.39 -61.01
#